data_AF-A0A2D9PFV0-F1
#
_entry.id   AF-A0A2D9PFV0-F1
#
_cell.length_a   1.000
_cell.length_b   1.000
_cell.length_c   1.000
_cell.angle_alpha   90.00
_cell.angle_beta   90.00
_cell.angle_gamma   90.00
#
_symmetry.space_group_name_H-M   'P 1'
#
loop_
_entity.id
_entity.type
_entity.pdbx_description
1 polymer ?
#
loop_
_entity_poly.entity_id
_entity_poly.type
_entity_poly.pdbx_seq_one_letter_code
_entity_poly.pdbx_strand_id
1 'polypeptide(L)'
;MRSFILIFILSIDLSAQNVKQSIETVFNAFTDVKTNNHHLTPYLLEIAKNGQNIDYDDKKKLEEVGFNFNSQLVTRGGAKRSESAGLDKFIDSGHFRLHYTTSGFHAIDTKDQNNNLLPDYIESVIEIFDYVSNRLHDQMGYTKPPGDGYYSTSRDKGGSDHYDIYIRSIPSKYYGYVQPEEYAQGKGDNEKSESRVEKNAFTSYMAIRNNYKNFVLEELENIKVTAAHEYYHAIQFGYDGWEKPWLL
;
A
#
# COMPACT_ATOMS: atom_id res chain seq x y z
N MET A 1 27.64 20.46 -54.54
CA MET A 1 26.35 20.06 -53.93
C MET A 1 26.63 19.54 -52.53
N ARG A 2 26.23 20.25 -51.48
CA ARG A 2 26.36 19.79 -50.09
C ARG A 2 25.01 19.22 -49.66
N SER A 3 24.97 17.92 -49.40
CA SER A 3 23.78 17.22 -48.93
C SER A 3 23.67 17.37 -47.42
N PHE A 4 22.58 17.97 -46.93
CA PHE A 4 22.27 18.03 -45.50
C PHE A 4 21.44 16.81 -45.12
N ILE A 5 21.94 16.00 -44.20
CA ILE A 5 21.18 14.90 -43.59
C ILE A 5 20.40 15.49 -42.41
N LEU A 6 19.06 15.47 -42.52
CA LEU A 6 18.17 15.78 -41.41
C LEU A 6 18.01 14.52 -40.55
N ILE A 7 18.49 14.56 -39.30
CA ILE A 7 18.24 13.51 -38.32
C ILE A 7 16.96 13.88 -37.57
N PHE A 8 15.91 13.09 -37.76
CA PHE A 8 14.72 13.13 -36.92
C PHE A 8 15.05 12.41 -35.61
N ILE A 9 15.17 13.17 -34.52
CA ILE A 9 15.17 12.61 -33.17
C ILE A 9 13.71 12.36 -32.82
N LEU A 10 13.31 11.09 -32.81
CA LEU A 10 12.01 10.67 -32.31
C LEU A 10 12.08 10.72 -30.78
N SER A 11 11.55 11.79 -30.19
CA SER A 11 11.36 11.88 -28.73
C SER A 11 10.30 10.85 -28.34
N ILE A 12 10.73 9.72 -27.81
CA ILE A 12 9.83 8.82 -27.10
C ILE A 12 9.63 9.48 -25.74
N ASP A 13 8.47 10.09 -25.52
CA ASP A 13 8.04 10.49 -24.19
C ASP A 13 7.85 9.21 -23.36
N LEU A 14 8.91 8.74 -22.70
CA LEU A 14 8.74 7.92 -21.51
C LEU A 14 8.05 8.83 -20.50
N SER A 15 6.72 8.74 -20.39
CA SER A 15 5.99 9.52 -19.41
C SER A 15 6.43 9.07 -18.02
N ALA A 16 7.36 9.81 -17.41
CA ALA A 16 7.46 9.85 -15.96
C ALA A 16 6.04 10.10 -15.44
N GLN A 17 5.59 9.25 -14.53
CA GLN A 17 4.24 9.31 -13.98
C GLN A 17 3.99 10.74 -13.48
N ASN A 18 2.98 11.41 -14.05
CA ASN A 18 2.69 12.80 -13.73
C ASN A 18 1.87 12.83 -12.44
N VAL A 19 2.30 13.58 -11.42
CA VAL A 19 1.57 13.73 -10.14
C VAL A 19 0.09 14.07 -10.34
N LYS A 20 -0.25 14.86 -11.36
CA LYS A 20 -1.64 15.21 -11.71
C LYS A 20 -2.44 14.00 -12.17
N GLN A 21 -1.85 13.14 -12.99
CA GLN A 21 -2.47 11.87 -13.38
C GLN A 21 -2.68 10.95 -12.16
N SER A 22 -1.73 10.97 -11.21
CA SER A 22 -1.85 10.21 -9.97
C SER A 22 -2.96 10.72 -9.07
N ILE A 23 -3.09 12.03 -8.92
CA ILE A 23 -4.19 12.66 -8.18
C ILE A 23 -5.53 12.26 -8.78
N GLU A 24 -5.70 12.37 -10.11
CA GLU A 24 -6.92 11.96 -10.79
C GLU A 24 -7.23 10.48 -10.59
N THR A 25 -6.22 9.61 -10.75
CA THR A 25 -6.39 8.16 -10.63
C THR A 25 -6.82 7.77 -9.22
N VAL A 26 -6.16 8.32 -8.21
CA VAL A 26 -6.43 8.03 -6.80
C VAL A 26 -7.77 8.61 -6.37
N PHE A 27 -8.07 9.86 -6.71
CA PHE A 27 -9.36 10.45 -6.40
C PHE A 27 -10.52 9.65 -7.01
N ASN A 28 -10.40 9.30 -8.30
CA ASN A 28 -11.43 8.52 -8.99
C ASN A 28 -11.60 7.13 -8.37
N ALA A 29 -10.51 6.50 -7.92
CA ALA A 29 -10.60 5.23 -7.20
C ALA A 29 -11.44 5.37 -5.93
N PHE A 30 -11.21 6.39 -5.11
CA PHE A 30 -11.90 6.57 -3.83
C PHE A 30 -13.27 7.27 -3.92
N THR A 31 -13.70 7.70 -5.10
CA THR A 31 -15.01 8.31 -5.36
C THR A 31 -15.90 7.49 -6.30
N ASP A 32 -15.57 6.20 -6.47
CA ASP A 32 -16.30 5.22 -7.29
C ASP A 32 -16.50 5.63 -8.77
N VAL A 33 -15.64 6.52 -9.28
CA VAL A 33 -15.57 6.83 -10.71
C VAL A 33 -14.87 5.67 -11.41
N LYS A 34 -15.50 5.12 -12.46
CA LYS A 34 -14.93 3.99 -13.21
C LYS A 34 -13.58 4.37 -13.82
N THR A 35 -12.52 3.71 -13.38
CA THR A 35 -11.19 3.79 -13.99
C THR A 35 -10.85 2.49 -14.73
N ASN A 36 -9.88 2.54 -15.66
CA ASN A 36 -9.27 1.37 -16.28
C ASN A 36 -7.98 0.93 -15.55
N ASN A 37 -7.71 1.53 -14.39
CA ASN A 37 -6.52 1.21 -13.61
C ASN A 37 -6.76 0.00 -12.70
N HIS A 38 -5.73 -0.81 -12.53
CA HIS A 38 -5.78 -2.02 -11.72
C HIS A 38 -4.71 -2.06 -10.63
N HIS A 39 -3.83 -1.04 -10.58
CA HIS A 39 -2.69 -1.01 -9.67
C HIS A 39 -2.54 0.39 -9.07
N LEU A 40 -2.97 0.55 -7.81
CA LEU A 40 -3.06 1.86 -7.16
C LEU A 40 -1.75 2.32 -6.51
N THR A 41 -0.95 1.37 -6.02
CA THR A 41 0.29 1.58 -5.26
C THR A 41 1.27 2.58 -5.94
N PRO A 42 1.54 2.52 -7.26
CA PRO A 42 2.40 3.48 -7.95
C PRO A 42 1.89 4.93 -7.88
N TYR A 43 0.58 5.11 -7.98
CA TYR A 43 -0.04 6.44 -7.92
C TYR A 43 -0.01 7.01 -6.51
N LEU A 44 -0.20 6.16 -5.49
CA LEU A 44 -0.05 6.54 -4.09
C LEU A 44 1.40 6.95 -3.79
N LEU A 45 2.39 6.22 -4.31
CA LEU A 45 3.80 6.55 -4.16
C LEU A 45 4.14 7.90 -4.83
N GLU A 46 3.65 8.12 -6.04
CA GLU A 46 3.89 9.37 -6.76
C GLU A 46 3.31 10.58 -6.02
N ILE A 47 2.11 10.44 -5.44
CA ILE A 47 1.53 11.46 -4.56
C ILE A 47 2.38 11.62 -3.29
N ALA A 48 2.82 10.54 -2.67
CA ALA A 48 3.61 10.62 -1.45
C ALA A 48 4.91 11.43 -1.64
N LYS A 49 5.59 11.21 -2.76
CA LYS A 49 6.83 11.93 -3.14
C LYS A 49 6.61 13.38 -3.50
N ASN A 50 5.61 13.65 -4.35
CA ASN A 50 5.52 14.90 -5.10
C ASN A 50 4.30 15.75 -4.73
N GLY A 51 3.38 15.23 -3.91
CA GLY A 51 2.12 15.87 -3.54
C GLY A 51 2.27 17.16 -2.72
N GLN A 52 3.43 17.43 -2.12
CA GLN A 52 3.64 18.66 -1.36
C GLN A 52 3.59 19.92 -2.26
N ASN A 53 4.01 19.79 -3.52
CA ASN A 53 4.19 20.89 -4.47
C ASN A 53 3.09 20.97 -5.53
N ILE A 54 1.85 20.60 -5.18
CA ILE A 54 0.68 20.66 -6.07
C ILE A 54 -0.17 21.89 -5.76
N ASP A 55 -1.08 22.24 -6.67
CA ASP A 55 -1.95 23.41 -6.52
C ASP A 55 -3.02 23.22 -5.42
N TYR A 56 -3.71 24.31 -5.06
CA TYR A 56 -4.68 24.31 -3.96
C TYR A 56 -5.89 23.41 -4.23
N ASP A 57 -6.37 23.36 -5.47
CA ASP A 57 -7.55 22.58 -5.84
C ASP A 57 -7.23 21.08 -5.80
N ASP A 58 -6.04 20.69 -6.29
CA ASP A 58 -5.53 19.33 -6.20
C ASP A 58 -5.31 18.89 -4.74
N LYS A 59 -4.85 19.79 -3.85
CA LYS A 59 -4.77 19.49 -2.40
C LYS A 59 -6.14 19.24 -1.81
N LYS A 60 -7.12 20.10 -2.09
CA LYS A 60 -8.50 19.95 -1.60
C LYS A 60 -9.11 18.63 -2.06
N LYS A 61 -8.89 18.28 -3.33
CA LYS A 61 -9.32 17.01 -3.91
C LYS A 61 -8.75 15.79 -3.18
N LEU A 62 -7.46 15.82 -2.82
CA LEU A 62 -6.84 14.74 -2.05
C LEU A 62 -7.33 14.71 -0.58
N GLU A 63 -7.56 15.86 0.05
CA GLU A 63 -8.12 15.95 1.41
C GLU A 63 -9.51 15.30 1.49
N GLU A 64 -10.36 15.48 0.47
CA GLU A 64 -11.70 14.87 0.39
C GLU A 64 -11.67 13.34 0.48
N VAL A 65 -10.61 12.72 -0.03
CA VAL A 65 -10.44 11.27 0.02
C VAL A 65 -9.56 10.82 1.19
N GLY A 66 -9.16 11.73 2.10
CA GLY A 66 -8.49 11.38 3.36
C GLY A 66 -6.98 11.61 3.40
N PHE A 67 -6.38 12.24 2.39
CA PHE A 67 -4.98 12.66 2.47
C PHE A 67 -4.81 13.86 3.42
N ASN A 68 -3.60 13.98 3.93
CA ASN A 68 -3.13 15.18 4.61
C ASN A 68 -1.70 15.49 4.20
N PHE A 69 -1.29 16.73 4.48
CA PHE A 69 -0.02 17.30 4.01
C PHE A 69 0.90 17.68 5.18
N ASN A 70 0.67 17.11 6.37
CA ASN A 70 1.36 17.49 7.60
C ASN A 70 2.73 16.82 7.77
N SER A 71 3.07 15.87 6.91
CA SER A 71 4.33 15.11 6.89
C SER A 71 5.10 15.36 5.60
N GLN A 72 6.40 15.07 5.60
CA GLN A 72 7.24 15.25 4.40
C GLN A 72 6.72 14.43 3.21
N LEU A 73 6.29 13.20 3.47
CA LEU A 73 5.55 12.38 2.50
C LEU A 73 4.05 12.64 2.64
N VAL A 74 3.35 12.83 1.53
CA VAL A 74 1.89 12.99 1.53
C VAL A 74 1.23 11.62 1.68
N THR A 75 0.36 11.46 2.66
CA THR A 75 -0.23 10.15 2.97
C THR A 75 -1.69 10.25 3.39
N ARG A 76 -2.39 9.11 3.37
CA ARG A 76 -3.78 8.98 3.80
C ARG A 76 -3.81 8.78 5.31
N GLY A 77 -4.43 9.74 6.02
CA GLY A 77 -4.59 9.68 7.48
C GLY A 77 -3.54 10.42 8.31
N GLY A 78 -3.93 10.84 9.51
CA GLY A 78 -3.12 11.68 10.40
C GLY A 78 -2.84 10.98 11.73
N ALA A 79 -3.56 11.38 12.78
CA ALA A 79 -3.50 10.67 14.06
C ALA A 79 -3.93 9.20 13.93
N LYS A 80 -4.81 8.90 12.97
CA LYS A 80 -5.19 7.54 12.56
C LYS A 80 -5.13 7.42 11.04
N ARG A 81 -4.78 6.25 10.54
CA ARG A 81 -4.82 5.90 9.11
C ARG A 81 -6.26 5.88 8.61
N SER A 82 -6.50 6.37 7.40
CA SER A 82 -7.85 6.36 6.80
C SER A 82 -8.40 4.93 6.68
N GLU A 83 -7.51 3.97 6.49
CA GLU A 83 -7.80 2.55 6.30
C GLU A 83 -8.25 1.84 7.58
N SER A 84 -8.09 2.44 8.76
CA SER A 84 -8.64 1.90 10.01
C SER A 84 -10.12 2.26 10.24
N ALA A 85 -10.63 3.27 9.54
CA ALA A 85 -11.99 3.76 9.76
C ALA A 85 -13.05 2.68 9.48
N GLY A 86 -13.83 2.34 10.52
CA GLY A 86 -14.90 1.33 10.44
C GLY A 86 -14.45 -0.11 10.70
N LEU A 87 -13.19 -0.32 11.10
CA LEU A 87 -12.68 -1.62 11.55
C LEU A 87 -12.58 -1.64 13.08
N ASP A 88 -13.05 -2.71 13.71
CA ASP A 88 -13.22 -2.82 15.17
C ASP A 88 -12.55 -4.06 15.77
N LYS A 89 -11.94 -4.91 14.94
CA LYS A 89 -11.24 -6.12 15.34
C LYS A 89 -9.83 -6.12 14.77
N PHE A 90 -8.92 -6.77 15.49
CA PHE A 90 -7.60 -7.07 14.98
C PHE A 90 -7.14 -8.45 15.46
N ILE A 91 -6.21 -9.05 14.73
CA ILE A 91 -5.47 -10.24 15.14
C ILE A 91 -4.02 -10.11 14.72
N ASP A 92 -3.11 -10.52 15.61
CA ASP A 92 -1.67 -10.51 15.37
C ASP A 92 -1.24 -11.92 14.95
N SER A 93 -0.50 -12.04 13.86
CA SER A 93 0.17 -13.28 13.44
C SER A 93 1.57 -12.98 12.94
N GLY A 94 2.57 -13.61 13.57
CA GLY A 94 3.96 -13.39 13.23
C GLY A 94 4.34 -11.91 13.36
N HIS A 95 4.64 -11.27 12.23
CA HIS A 95 5.00 -9.86 12.16
C HIS A 95 3.87 -8.97 11.64
N PHE A 96 2.70 -9.54 11.38
CA PHE A 96 1.54 -8.84 10.84
C PHE A 96 0.50 -8.57 11.90
N ARG A 97 -0.20 -7.44 11.75
CA ARG A 97 -1.47 -7.17 12.41
C ARG A 97 -2.54 -6.99 11.35
N LEU A 98 -3.58 -7.81 11.41
CA LEU A 98 -4.69 -7.80 10.47
C LEU A 98 -5.87 -7.09 11.14
N HIS A 99 -6.28 -5.94 10.61
CA HIS A 99 -7.45 -5.18 11.05
C HIS A 99 -8.66 -5.55 10.19
N TYR A 100 -9.81 -5.80 10.81
CA TYR A 100 -11.03 -6.18 10.10
C TYR A 100 -12.29 -5.82 10.90
N THR A 101 -13.45 -6.08 10.31
CA THR A 101 -14.74 -6.07 11.01
C THR A 101 -15.65 -7.17 10.49
N THR A 102 -16.60 -7.60 11.30
CA THR A 102 -17.63 -8.59 10.93
C THR A 102 -19.00 -7.94 10.72
N SER A 103 -19.06 -6.61 10.67
CA SER A 103 -20.33 -5.88 10.53
C SER A 103 -20.17 -4.62 9.66
N GLY A 104 -21.30 -4.13 9.12
CA GLY A 104 -21.30 -2.92 8.29
C GLY A 104 -20.65 -3.11 6.91
N PHE A 105 -20.27 -1.99 6.29
CA PHE A 105 -19.82 -1.95 4.90
C PHE A 105 -18.48 -2.67 4.65
N HIS A 106 -17.61 -2.72 5.66
CA HIS A 106 -16.30 -3.36 5.55
C HIS A 106 -16.28 -4.82 6.05
N ALA A 107 -17.45 -5.38 6.39
CA ALA A 107 -17.56 -6.74 6.92
C ALA A 107 -16.93 -7.79 6.02
N ILE A 108 -16.12 -8.67 6.60
CA ILE A 108 -15.74 -9.95 5.98
C ILE A 108 -16.88 -10.97 6.10
N ASP A 109 -16.75 -12.11 5.41
CA ASP A 109 -17.59 -13.28 5.67
C ASP A 109 -17.32 -13.79 7.10
N THR A 110 -18.38 -14.05 7.86
CA THR A 110 -18.31 -14.52 9.25
C THR A 110 -18.35 -16.03 9.38
N LYS A 111 -18.36 -16.76 8.26
CA LYS A 111 -18.32 -18.22 8.25
C LYS A 111 -17.07 -18.74 8.95
N ASP A 112 -17.29 -19.65 9.90
CA ASP A 112 -16.28 -20.39 10.64
C ASP A 112 -16.73 -21.86 10.62
N GLN A 113 -16.12 -22.66 9.74
CA GLN A 113 -16.54 -24.05 9.53
C GLN A 113 -15.98 -25.00 10.57
N ASN A 114 -14.82 -24.68 11.14
CA ASN A 114 -14.11 -25.51 12.10
C ASN A 114 -14.49 -25.17 13.57
N ASN A 115 -15.27 -24.10 13.78
CA ASN A 115 -15.72 -23.56 15.07
C ASN A 115 -14.56 -23.15 16.00
N ASN A 116 -13.48 -22.60 15.45
CA ASN A 116 -12.34 -22.12 16.23
C ASN A 116 -12.46 -20.65 16.68
N LEU A 117 -13.60 -20.00 16.41
CA LEU A 117 -13.93 -18.60 16.72
C LEU A 117 -13.22 -17.56 15.85
N LEU A 118 -12.58 -17.99 14.76
CA LEU A 118 -11.97 -17.14 13.76
C LEU A 118 -12.63 -17.42 12.40
N PRO A 119 -13.09 -16.40 11.65
CA PRO A 119 -13.66 -16.66 10.34
C PRO A 119 -12.64 -17.29 9.38
N ASP A 120 -13.07 -18.27 8.59
CA ASP A 120 -12.25 -19.04 7.64
C ASP A 120 -11.46 -18.08 6.69
N TYR A 121 -12.07 -16.93 6.37
CA TYR A 121 -11.45 -15.89 5.56
C TYR A 121 -10.18 -15.32 6.21
N ILE A 122 -10.23 -15.00 7.51
CA ILE A 122 -9.07 -14.47 8.24
C ILE A 122 -8.00 -15.54 8.39
N GLU A 123 -8.37 -16.79 8.66
CA GLU A 123 -7.43 -17.92 8.70
C GLU A 123 -6.66 -18.04 7.37
N SER A 124 -7.38 -17.98 6.24
CA SER A 124 -6.78 -18.06 4.91
C SER A 124 -5.82 -16.91 4.64
N VAL A 125 -6.18 -15.68 5.05
CA VAL A 125 -5.29 -14.51 4.90
C VAL A 125 -4.04 -14.69 5.76
N ILE A 126 -4.17 -15.10 7.02
CA ILE A 126 -3.03 -15.35 7.92
C ILE A 126 -2.09 -16.38 7.31
N GLU A 127 -2.59 -17.55 6.92
CA GLU A 127 -1.79 -18.65 6.39
C GLU A 127 -1.02 -18.21 5.13
N ILE A 128 -1.67 -17.47 4.22
CA ILE A 128 -1.04 -16.99 3.00
C ILE A 128 0.03 -15.95 3.29
N PHE A 129 -0.23 -14.98 4.17
CA PHE A 129 0.75 -13.94 4.49
C PHE A 129 1.96 -14.52 5.22
N ASP A 130 1.75 -15.47 6.14
CA ASP A 130 2.86 -16.17 6.80
C ASP A 130 3.69 -16.97 5.80
N TYR A 131 3.04 -17.66 4.85
CA TYR A 131 3.73 -18.35 3.76
C TYR A 131 4.54 -17.40 2.87
N VAL A 132 3.93 -16.29 2.41
CA VAL A 132 4.59 -15.29 1.55
C VAL A 132 5.78 -14.66 2.28
N SER A 133 5.62 -14.32 3.56
CA SER A 133 6.69 -13.76 4.38
C SER A 133 7.85 -14.73 4.54
N ASN A 134 7.59 -15.99 4.90
CA ASN A 134 8.64 -17.01 4.98
C ASN A 134 9.37 -17.19 3.64
N ARG A 135 8.62 -17.21 2.53
CA ARG A 135 9.21 -17.34 1.19
C ARG A 135 10.13 -16.17 0.86
N LEU A 136 9.69 -14.94 1.09
CA LEU A 136 10.44 -13.73 0.74
C LEU A 136 11.65 -13.51 1.66
N HIS A 137 11.50 -13.67 2.97
CA HIS A 137 12.58 -13.36 3.90
C HIS A 137 13.50 -14.55 4.17
N ASP A 138 12.94 -15.71 4.51
CA ASP A 138 13.75 -16.82 5.00
C ASP A 138 14.34 -17.65 3.86
N GLN A 139 13.63 -17.73 2.72
CA GLN A 139 14.09 -18.51 1.57
C GLN A 139 14.75 -17.67 0.47
N MET A 140 14.27 -16.44 0.24
CA MET A 140 14.82 -15.55 -0.80
C MET A 140 15.75 -14.47 -0.24
N GLY A 141 15.74 -14.23 1.07
CA GLY A 141 16.67 -13.29 1.72
C GLY A 141 16.32 -11.82 1.56
N TYR A 142 15.08 -11.47 1.17
CA TYR A 142 14.66 -10.07 1.18
C TYR A 142 14.56 -9.55 2.62
N THR A 143 14.90 -8.29 2.84
CA THR A 143 14.71 -7.58 4.11
C THR A 143 13.23 -7.33 4.36
N LYS A 144 12.81 -7.42 5.64
CA LYS A 144 11.45 -7.04 6.06
C LYS A 144 11.21 -5.53 5.86
N PRO A 145 9.97 -5.10 5.58
CA PRO A 145 9.63 -3.67 5.59
C PRO A 145 9.94 -3.04 6.95
N PRO A 146 10.29 -1.74 6.99
CA PRO A 146 10.53 -1.04 8.25
C PRO A 146 9.23 -0.94 9.06
N GLY A 147 9.34 -1.09 10.37
CA GLY A 147 8.20 -0.96 11.28
C GLY A 147 7.89 0.50 11.59
N ASP A 148 6.67 0.78 12.02
CA ASP A 148 6.19 2.10 12.46
C ASP A 148 6.33 2.31 13.99
N GLY A 149 7.04 1.39 14.66
CA GLY A 149 7.15 1.37 16.12
C GLY A 149 7.72 2.65 16.75
N TYR A 150 8.49 3.42 15.96
CA TYR A 150 9.13 4.69 16.35
C TYR A 150 8.20 5.91 16.22
N TYR A 151 7.00 5.74 15.68
CA TYR A 151 6.02 6.83 15.59
C TYR A 151 5.71 7.38 16.99
N SER A 152 5.41 8.68 17.07
CA SER A 152 5.08 9.31 18.35
C SER A 152 3.86 8.64 18.98
N THR A 153 3.78 8.66 20.32
CA THR A 153 2.64 8.07 21.06
C THR A 153 1.30 8.73 20.76
N SER A 154 1.30 9.89 20.11
CA SER A 154 0.08 10.58 19.64
C SER A 154 -0.42 10.05 18.29
N ARG A 155 0.36 9.23 17.58
CA ARG A 155 -0.04 8.57 16.33
C ARG A 155 -0.45 7.13 16.61
N ASP A 156 -1.60 6.75 16.05
CA ASP A 156 -2.12 5.39 16.04
C ASP A 156 -1.40 4.60 14.92
N LYS A 157 -0.27 4.01 15.29
CA LYS A 157 0.58 3.10 14.50
C LYS A 157 -0.03 1.69 14.37
N GLY A 158 -1.31 1.65 13.98
CA GLY A 158 -2.12 0.43 14.00
C GLY A 158 -2.25 -0.20 15.40
N GLY A 159 -1.93 0.56 16.45
CA GLY A 159 -1.86 0.12 17.84
C GLY A 159 -0.69 -0.79 18.21
N SER A 160 0.32 -1.05 17.36
CA SER A 160 1.52 -1.84 17.73
C SER A 160 2.75 -1.49 16.87
N ASP A 161 3.73 -2.37 16.76
CA ASP A 161 4.88 -2.28 15.85
C ASP A 161 4.85 -3.35 14.74
N HIS A 162 3.76 -4.13 14.65
CA HIS A 162 3.52 -5.09 13.57
C HIS A 162 3.21 -4.36 12.25
N TYR A 163 3.46 -5.02 11.12
CA TYR A 163 3.08 -4.52 9.81
C TYR A 163 1.56 -4.61 9.63
N ASP A 164 0.89 -3.48 9.40
CA ASP A 164 -0.56 -3.41 9.36
C ASP A 164 -1.16 -3.79 8.00
N ILE A 165 -2.13 -4.71 8.04
CA ILE A 165 -2.97 -5.12 6.92
C ILE A 165 -4.42 -4.76 7.25
N TYR A 166 -4.99 -3.81 6.52
CA TYR A 166 -6.38 -3.40 6.67
C TYR A 166 -7.29 -4.17 5.70
N ILE A 167 -8.07 -5.11 6.22
CA ILE A 167 -9.03 -5.92 5.46
C ILE A 167 -10.36 -5.19 5.43
N ARG A 168 -10.71 -4.62 4.27
CA ARG A 168 -11.90 -3.80 4.14
C ARG A 168 -12.46 -3.77 2.72
N SER A 169 -13.68 -3.28 2.59
CA SER A 169 -14.18 -2.86 1.27
C SER A 169 -13.31 -1.71 0.75
N ILE A 170 -12.53 -1.97 -0.30
CA ILE A 170 -11.71 -1.01 -1.05
C ILE A 170 -12.37 -0.73 -2.42
N PRO A 171 -11.91 0.29 -3.17
CA PRO A 171 -12.43 0.57 -4.50
C PRO A 171 -12.53 -0.66 -5.41
N SER A 172 -13.54 -0.68 -6.28
CA SER A 172 -13.74 -1.80 -7.21
C SER A 172 -12.51 -2.00 -8.12
N LYS A 173 -12.27 -3.25 -8.53
CA LYS A 173 -11.16 -3.71 -9.42
C LYS A 173 -9.76 -3.83 -8.83
N TYR A 174 -9.47 -3.20 -7.69
CA TYR A 174 -8.17 -3.40 -7.03
C TYR A 174 -8.19 -4.63 -6.13
N TYR A 175 -7.11 -5.41 -6.20
CA TYR A 175 -6.86 -6.57 -5.34
C TYR A 175 -6.44 -6.12 -3.94
N GLY A 176 -5.57 -5.11 -3.90
CA GLY A 176 -5.11 -4.41 -2.72
C GLY A 176 -4.35 -3.16 -3.13
N TYR A 177 -3.72 -2.51 -2.17
CA TYR A 177 -2.72 -1.47 -2.40
C TYR A 177 -1.86 -1.28 -1.16
N VAL A 178 -0.67 -0.71 -1.35
CA VAL A 178 0.23 -0.27 -0.28
C VAL A 178 0.28 1.25 -0.24
N GLN A 179 0.16 1.80 0.97
CA GLN A 179 0.24 3.23 1.23
C GLN A 179 1.56 3.55 1.94
N PRO A 180 2.49 4.28 1.29
CA PRO A 180 3.65 4.86 1.97
C PRO A 180 3.22 5.90 3.01
N GLU A 181 3.97 6.00 4.09
CA GLU A 181 3.65 6.92 5.20
C GLU A 181 4.74 7.93 5.50
N GLU A 182 5.90 7.46 5.96
CA GLU A 182 7.00 8.32 6.43
C GLU A 182 8.34 7.73 6.01
N TYR A 183 9.39 8.53 6.11
CA TYR A 183 10.75 8.01 6.06
C TYR A 183 11.01 7.09 7.25
N ALA A 184 11.50 5.89 6.99
CA ALA A 184 11.85 4.90 7.99
C ALA A 184 12.78 5.49 9.06
N GLN A 185 12.46 5.26 10.33
CA GLN A 185 13.17 5.81 11.48
C GLN A 185 13.31 7.36 11.46
N GLY A 186 12.45 8.06 10.72
CA GLY A 186 12.52 9.51 10.49
C GLY A 186 13.68 9.98 9.61
N LYS A 187 14.48 9.06 9.07
CA LYS A 187 15.72 9.35 8.33
C LYS A 187 15.94 8.54 7.05
N GLY A 188 14.98 7.69 6.69
CA GLY A 188 15.02 6.86 5.49
C GLY A 188 15.84 5.58 5.64
N ASP A 189 16.10 5.16 6.88
CA ASP A 189 16.95 4.01 7.22
C ASP A 189 16.08 2.88 7.76
N ASN A 190 16.02 1.75 7.04
CA ASN A 190 15.26 0.58 7.44
C ASN A 190 16.02 -0.19 8.52
N GLU A 191 15.48 -0.22 9.75
CA GLU A 191 16.11 -0.89 10.89
C GLU A 191 16.16 -2.42 10.75
N LYS A 192 15.49 -3.00 9.75
CA LYS A 192 15.56 -4.42 9.41
C LYS A 192 16.74 -4.74 8.47
N SER A 193 17.35 -3.74 7.83
CA SER A 193 18.53 -3.93 6.99
C SER A 193 19.78 -4.09 7.86
N GLU A 194 20.22 -5.33 8.08
CA GLU A 194 21.37 -5.62 8.97
C GLU A 194 22.73 -5.23 8.36
N SER A 195 22.88 -5.38 7.05
CA SER A 195 24.18 -5.26 6.36
C SER A 195 24.38 -3.96 5.61
N ARG A 196 23.40 -3.05 5.62
CA ARG A 196 23.39 -1.82 4.83
C ARG A 196 22.51 -0.77 5.51
N VAL A 197 22.81 0.50 5.25
CA VAL A 197 22.03 1.64 5.77
C VAL A 197 21.26 2.20 4.59
N GLU A 198 19.95 2.02 4.62
CA GLU A 198 19.09 2.60 3.59
C GLU A 198 19.05 4.14 3.76
N LYS A 199 18.79 4.84 2.66
CA LYS A 199 18.70 6.31 2.65
C LYS A 199 17.32 6.84 2.32
N ASN A 200 16.52 6.01 1.67
CA ASN A 200 15.24 6.38 1.09
C ASN A 200 14.13 5.39 1.48
N ALA A 201 14.33 4.58 2.51
CA ALA A 201 13.33 3.61 2.93
C ALA A 201 12.10 4.34 3.51
N PHE A 202 10.91 3.88 3.13
CA PHE A 202 9.64 4.36 3.65
C PHE A 202 8.97 3.27 4.50
N THR A 203 8.32 3.68 5.58
CA THR A 203 7.29 2.85 6.22
C THR A 203 6.04 2.82 5.36
N SER A 204 5.28 1.75 5.50
CA SER A 204 4.01 1.59 4.82
C SER A 204 3.07 0.68 5.59
N TYR A 205 1.81 0.70 5.18
CA TYR A 205 0.82 -0.32 5.49
C TYR A 205 0.10 -0.70 4.20
N MET A 206 -0.71 -1.75 4.26
CA MET A 206 -1.50 -2.16 3.10
C MET A 206 -2.98 -2.30 3.42
N ALA A 207 -3.81 -2.20 2.38
CA ALA A 207 -5.21 -2.57 2.43
C ALA A 207 -5.50 -3.66 1.41
N ILE A 208 -6.28 -4.65 1.81
CA ILE A 208 -6.77 -5.71 0.93
C ILE A 208 -8.29 -5.78 1.02
N ARG A 209 -8.92 -6.41 0.02
CA ARG A 209 -10.38 -6.52 -0.01
C ARG A 209 -10.88 -7.36 1.18
N ASN A 210 -12.08 -7.09 1.65
CA ASN A 210 -12.83 -7.93 2.58
C ASN A 210 -13.51 -9.14 1.90
N ASN A 211 -13.49 -9.21 0.58
CA ASN A 211 -13.87 -10.35 -0.26
C ASN A 211 -13.44 -10.08 -1.71
N TYR A 212 -13.31 -11.15 -2.49
CA TYR A 212 -12.94 -11.09 -3.91
C TYR A 212 -14.10 -11.46 -4.85
N LYS A 213 -15.34 -11.13 -4.46
CA LYS A 213 -16.51 -11.32 -5.34
C LYS A 213 -16.33 -10.52 -6.63
N ASN A 214 -16.64 -11.15 -7.77
CA ASN A 214 -16.51 -10.60 -9.12
C ASN A 214 -15.06 -10.46 -9.65
N PHE A 215 -14.09 -11.10 -8.99
CA PHE A 215 -12.76 -11.29 -9.56
C PHE A 215 -12.71 -12.59 -10.36
N VAL A 216 -11.72 -12.71 -11.26
CA VAL A 216 -11.63 -13.81 -12.23
C VAL A 216 -11.25 -15.13 -11.56
N LEU A 217 -10.37 -15.08 -10.56
CA LEU A 217 -9.90 -16.26 -9.84
C LEU A 217 -10.78 -16.56 -8.63
N GLU A 218 -10.59 -17.75 -8.07
CA GLU A 218 -11.15 -18.12 -6.77
C GLU A 218 -10.58 -17.23 -5.65
N GLU A 219 -11.34 -17.04 -4.57
CA GLU A 219 -10.98 -16.11 -3.48
C GLU A 219 -9.57 -16.37 -2.92
N LEU A 220 -9.25 -17.63 -2.65
CA LEU A 220 -7.94 -18.03 -2.13
C LEU A 220 -6.79 -17.67 -3.08
N GLU A 221 -6.98 -17.85 -4.39
CA GLU A 221 -5.96 -17.52 -5.40
C GLU A 221 -5.79 -16.00 -5.55
N ASN A 222 -6.89 -15.23 -5.45
CA ASN A 222 -6.77 -13.77 -5.41
C ASN A 222 -6.03 -13.28 -4.16
N ILE A 223 -6.26 -13.90 -2.99
CA ILE A 223 -5.52 -13.55 -1.76
C ILE A 223 -4.03 -13.85 -1.95
N LYS A 224 -3.65 -15.00 -2.52
CA LYS A 224 -2.24 -15.33 -2.82
C LYS A 224 -1.56 -14.28 -3.69
N VAL A 225 -2.20 -13.91 -4.80
CA VAL A 225 -1.67 -12.88 -5.72
C VAL A 225 -1.56 -11.53 -4.99
N THR A 226 -2.60 -11.14 -4.26
CA THR A 226 -2.61 -9.86 -3.51
C THR A 226 -1.49 -9.81 -2.48
N ALA A 227 -1.38 -10.85 -1.65
CA ALA A 227 -0.38 -10.92 -0.59
C ALA A 227 1.04 -10.88 -1.18
N ALA A 228 1.32 -11.70 -2.19
CA ALA A 228 2.64 -11.70 -2.82
C ALA A 228 2.97 -10.36 -3.51
N HIS A 229 2.03 -9.79 -4.25
CA HIS A 229 2.23 -8.56 -5.02
C HIS A 229 2.39 -7.34 -4.13
N GLU A 230 1.39 -7.07 -3.28
CA GLU A 230 1.38 -5.85 -2.48
C GLU A 230 2.40 -5.92 -1.33
N TYR A 231 2.60 -7.08 -0.69
CA TYR A 231 3.64 -7.17 0.34
C TYR A 231 5.05 -6.98 -0.25
N TYR A 232 5.28 -7.36 -1.50
CA TYR A 232 6.54 -7.09 -2.16
C TYR A 232 6.77 -5.58 -2.42
N HIS A 233 5.72 -4.80 -2.68
CA HIS A 233 5.84 -3.34 -2.70
C HIS A 233 6.26 -2.77 -1.34
N ALA A 234 5.75 -3.30 -0.24
CA ALA A 234 6.17 -2.89 1.09
C ALA A 234 7.67 -3.14 1.32
N ILE A 235 8.19 -4.28 0.83
CA ILE A 235 9.62 -4.59 0.87
C ILE A 235 10.42 -3.60 0.04
N GLN A 236 9.98 -3.31 -1.19
CA GLN A 236 10.67 -2.36 -2.07
C GLN A 236 10.71 -0.96 -1.49
N PHE A 237 9.60 -0.49 -0.89
CA PHE A 237 9.56 0.75 -0.12
C PHE A 237 10.55 0.73 1.04
N GLY A 238 10.74 -0.42 1.68
CA GLY A 238 11.74 -0.63 2.72
C GLY A 238 13.20 -0.61 2.24
N TYR A 239 13.46 -0.66 0.93
CA TYR A 239 14.79 -0.45 0.37
C TYR A 239 14.98 0.98 -0.14
N ASP A 240 14.12 1.39 -1.08
CA ASP A 240 14.17 2.72 -1.67
C ASP A 240 12.78 3.13 -2.15
N GLY A 241 12.07 3.86 -1.29
CA GLY A 241 10.81 4.49 -1.62
C GLY A 241 10.94 5.57 -2.69
N TRP A 242 12.15 6.09 -2.97
CA TRP A 242 12.41 7.03 -4.07
C TRP A 242 12.58 6.37 -5.45
N GLU A 243 12.69 5.05 -5.49
CA GLU A 243 12.87 4.30 -6.73
C GLU A 243 11.70 4.44 -7.70
N LYS A 244 11.95 4.15 -8.97
CA LYS A 244 11.00 4.32 -10.05
C LYS A 244 9.85 3.29 -9.97
N PRO A 245 8.58 3.71 -10.14
CA PRO A 245 7.44 2.80 -10.00
C PRO A 245 7.39 1.60 -10.94
N TRP A 246 8.18 1.57 -12.02
CA TRP A 246 8.28 0.40 -12.91
C TRP A 246 9.34 -0.63 -12.47
N LEU A 247 10.19 -0.27 -11.52
CA LEU A 247 11.05 -1.21 -10.77
C LEU A 247 10.34 -1.74 -9.52
N LEU A 248 9.14 -1.21 -9.26
CA LEU A 248 8.25 -1.59 -8.17
C LEU A 248 7.22 -2.59 -8.68
#